data_AF-A0A9E1RPB9-F1
#
_entry.id   AF-A0A9E1RPB9-F1
#
_cell.length_a   1.000
_cell.length_b   1.000
_cell.length_c   1.000
_cell.angle_alpha   90.00
_cell.angle_beta   90.00
_cell.angle_gamma   90.00
#
_symmetry.space_group_name_H-M   'P 1'
#
loop_
_entity.id
_entity.type
_entity.pdbx_description
1 polymer ?
#
loop_
_entity_poly.entity_id
_entity_poly.type
_entity_poly.pdbx_seq_one_letter_code
_entity_poly.pdbx_strand_id
1 'polypeptide(L)' 'MVATHQVVIQGETATSRCYLHAQHIRKHAVGGPHYVVAGRYEDNFVRTPQGWRIKNRTLAGMWTEGNVAVVRG' A
#
# COMPACT_ATOMS: atom_id res chain seq x y z
N MET A 1 7.32 4.38 2.70
CA MET A 1 8.25 3.25 2.89
C MET A 1 7.47 1.95 2.97
N VAL A 2 8.02 0.85 2.44
CA VAL A 2 7.53 -0.51 2.66
C VAL A 2 8.65 -1.36 3.26
N ALA A 3 8.32 -2.26 4.18
CA ALA A 3 9.31 -3.06 4.90
C ALA A 3 8.74 -4.41 5.34
N THR A 4 9.63 -5.31 5.78
CA THR A 4 9.28 -6.62 6.34
C THR A 4 8.42 -7.43 5.36
N HIS A 5 8.96 -7.65 4.16
CA HIS A 5 8.28 -8.39 3.10
C HIS A 5 8.30 -9.89 3.43
N GLN A 6 7.14 -10.52 3.34
CA GLN A 6 6.95 -11.97 3.44
C GLN A 6 6.28 -12.42 2.16
N VAL A 7 6.89 -13.37 1.43
CA VAL A 7 6.40 -13.82 0.12
C VAL A 7 6.31 -15.34 0.11
N VAL A 8 5.19 -15.87 -0.40
CA VAL A 8 5.00 -17.30 -0.63
C VAL A 8 4.66 -17.51 -2.11
N ILE A 9 5.44 -18.33 -2.81
CA ILE A 9 5.25 -18.64 -4.23
C ILE A 9 4.64 -20.04 -4.37
N GLN A 10 3.62 -20.16 -5.20
CA GLN A 10 2.86 -21.38 -5.48
C GLN A 10 2.67 -21.51 -6.99
N GLY A 11 3.70 -22.03 -7.67
CA GLY A 11 3.74 -22.16 -9.12
C GLY A 11 3.58 -20.80 -9.83
N GLU A 12 2.49 -20.65 -10.56
CA GLU A 12 2.14 -19.44 -11.32
C GLU A 12 1.42 -18.38 -10.47
N THR A 13 1.24 -18.61 -9.16
CA THR A 13 0.63 -17.67 -8.22
C THR A 13 1.56 -17.38 -7.04
N ALA A 14 1.35 -16.25 -6.35
CA ALA A 14 2.05 -15.96 -5.11
C ALA A 14 1.20 -15.07 -4.20
N THR A 15 1.49 -15.08 -2.89
CA THR A 15 0.97 -14.11 -1.93
C THR A 15 2.13 -13.31 -1.32
N SER A 16 1.87 -12.06 -0.95
CA SER A 16 2.82 -11.25 -0.19
C SER A 16 2.14 -10.45 0.90
N ARG A 17 2.88 -10.19 1.97
CA ARG A 17 2.54 -9.22 3.00
C ARG A 17 3.74 -8.33 3.27
N CYS A 18 3.51 -7.02 3.39
CA CYS A 18 4.51 -6.08 3.88
C CYS A 18 3.86 -4.95 4.68
N TYR A 19 4.63 -4.34 5.58
CA TYR A 19 4.21 -3.13 6.30
C TYR A 19 4.49 -1.90 5.45
N LEU A 20 3.64 -0.88 5.59
CA LEU A 20 3.82 0.41 4.94
C LEU A 20 3.67 1.58 5.91
N HIS A 21 4.38 2.65 5.58
CA HIS A 21 4.16 4.01 6.06
C HIS A 21 4.11 4.91 4.83
N ALA A 22 2.92 5.36 4.45
CA ALA A 22 2.67 6.18 3.28
C ALA A 22 2.40 7.64 3.68
N GLN A 23 3.25 8.55 3.22
CA GLN A 23 3.09 9.99 3.43
C GLN A 23 2.55 10.64 2.14
N HIS A 24 1.48 11.40 2.29
CA HIS A 24 0.83 12.16 1.22
C HIS A 24 1.01 13.66 1.50
N ILE A 25 1.26 14.42 0.44
CA ILE A 25 1.45 15.87 0.53
C ILE A 25 0.61 16.57 -0.54
N ARG A 26 -0.28 17.48 -0.12
CA ARG A 26 -1.04 18.38 -1.01
C ARG A 26 -0.88 19.81 -0.52
N LYS A 27 -0.06 20.61 -1.21
CA LYS A 27 0.41 21.94 -0.74
C LYS A 27 -0.71 22.90 -0.32
N HIS A 28 -1.84 22.89 -1.03
CA HIS A 28 -2.96 23.82 -0.80
C HIS A 28 -4.21 23.12 -0.25
N ALA A 29 -4.04 22.01 0.47
CA ALA A 29 -5.16 21.39 1.17
C ALA A 29 -5.61 22.26 2.35
N VAL A 30 -6.91 22.53 2.45
CA VAL A 30 -7.51 23.13 3.64
C VAL A 30 -7.28 22.20 4.82
N GLY A 31 -6.75 22.71 5.94
CA GLY A 31 -6.40 21.91 7.12
C GLY A 31 -4.95 21.41 7.14
N GLY A 32 -4.10 21.86 6.21
CA GLY A 32 -2.66 21.57 6.19
C GLY A 32 -2.25 20.50 5.17
N PRO A 33 -0.96 20.42 4.80
CA PRO A 33 -0.58 19.71 3.58
C PRO A 33 -0.30 18.22 3.77
N HIS A 34 -0.28 17.68 4.99
CA HIS A 34 0.24 16.34 5.27
C HIS A 34 -0.85 15.35 5.69
N TYR A 35 -0.74 14.12 5.18
CA TYR A 35 -1.53 12.98 5.64
C TYR A 35 -0.74 11.68 5.58
N VAL A 36 -0.75 10.92 6.66
CA VAL A 36 -0.06 9.64 6.80
C VAL A 36 -1.07 8.51 6.89
N VAL A 37 -0.75 7.40 6.22
CA VAL A 37 -1.42 6.11 6.37
C VAL A 37 -0.37 5.05 6.71
N ALA A 38 -0.59 4.31 7.79
CA ALA A 38 0.21 3.15 8.12
C ALA A 38 -0.66 1.89 8.18
N GLY A 39 -0.08 0.77 7.76
CA GLY A 39 -0.79 -0.49 7.68
C GLY A 39 0.02 -1.58 7.01
N ARG A 40 -0.67 -2.56 6.44
CA ARG A 40 -0.07 -3.63 5.66
C ARG A 40 -0.71 -3.72 4.28
N TYR A 41 0.11 -4.01 3.28
CA TYR A 41 -0.39 -4.58 2.04
C TYR A 41 -0.51 -6.09 2.17
N GLU A 42 -1.60 -6.62 1.65
CA GLU A 42 -1.83 -8.05 1.46
C GLU A 42 -2.13 -8.27 -0.02
N ASP A 43 -1.19 -8.89 -0.71
CA ASP A 43 -1.18 -8.97 -2.16
C ASP A 43 -1.33 -10.41 -2.64
N ASN A 44 -2.09 -10.58 -3.72
CA ASN A 44 -2.11 -11.78 -4.54
C ASN A 44 -1.45 -11.47 -5.89
N PHE A 45 -0.59 -12.37 -6.37
CA PHE A 45 0.12 -12.23 -7.63
C PHE A 45 -0.19 -13.37 -8.59
N VAL A 46 -0.05 -13.07 -9.87
CA VAL A 46 -0.03 -14.05 -10.96
C VAL A 46 1.24 -13.87 -11.79
N ARG A 47 1.86 -14.97 -12.20
CA ARG A 47 2.97 -14.97 -13.15
C ARG A 47 2.39 -14.84 -14.56
N THR A 48 3.00 -13.95 -15.34
CA THR A 48 2.72 -13.78 -16.76
C THR A 48 4.01 -14.03 -17.54
N PRO A 49 3.98 -14.22 -18.86
CA PRO A 49 5.20 -14.32 -19.67
C PRO A 49 6.12 -13.08 -19.53
N GLN A 50 5.57 -11.92 -19.14
CA GLN A 50 6.29 -10.67 -18.91
C GLN A 50 6.67 -10.44 -17.43
N GLY A 51 6.49 -11.45 -16.57
CA GLY A 51 6.81 -11.42 -15.14
C GLY A 51 5.59 -11.39 -14.22
N TRP A 52 5.85 -11.21 -12.93
CA TRP A 52 4.81 -11.18 -11.89
C TRP A 52 3.97 -9.90 -11.95
N ARG A 53 2.65 -10.04 -11.77
CA ARG A 53 1.70 -8.93 -11.66
C ARG A 53 0.88 -9.07 -10.37
N ILE A 54 0.60 -7.95 -9.72
CA ILE A 54 -0.37 -7.90 -8.62
C ILE A 54 -1.75 -8.12 -9.23
N LYS A 55 -2.39 -9.25 -8.90
CA LYS A 55 -3.77 -9.55 -9.26
C LYS A 55 -4.75 -8.79 -8.35
N ASN A 56 -4.42 -8.70 -7.06
CA ASN A 56 -5.20 -7.97 -6.07
C ASN A 56 -4.29 -7.42 -4.97
N ARG A 57 -4.60 -6.23 -4.47
CA ARG A 57 -3.97 -5.63 -3.28
C ARG A 57 -5.04 -5.17 -2.32
N THR A 58 -4.97 -5.65 -1.09
CA THR A 58 -5.76 -5.13 0.04
C THR A 58 -4.87 -4.25 0.91
N LEU A 59 -5.32 -3.03 1.21
CA LEU A 59 -4.71 -2.19 2.24
C LEU A 59 -5.41 -2.44 3.57
N ALA A 60 -4.75 -3.19 4.45
CA ALA A 60 -5.17 -3.34 5.84
C ALA A 60 -4.64 -2.14 6.65
N GLY A 61 -5.43 -1.06 6.68
CA GLY A 61 -5.11 0.16 7.44
C GLY A 61 -5.08 -0.10 8.94
N MET A 62 -4.07 0.42 9.62
CA MET A 62 -3.90 0.30 11.08
C MET A 62 -4.13 1.63 11.78
N TRP A 63 -3.53 2.70 11.25
CA TRP A 63 -3.75 4.05 11.74
C TRP A 63 -3.48 5.09 10.65
N THR A 64 -3.98 6.28 10.89
CA THR A 64 -3.81 7.46 10.03
C THR A 64 -3.51 8.68 10.87
N GLU A 65 -2.75 9.62 10.33
CA GLU A 65 -2.41 10.87 11.02
C GLU A 65 -2.46 12.05 10.06
N GLY A 66 -2.90 13.22 10.54
CA GLY A 66 -2.94 14.46 9.76
C GLY A 66 -4.23 14.66 8.96
N ASN A 67 -4.13 15.43 7.89
CA ASN A 67 -5.27 15.97 7.17
C ASN A 67 -5.80 15.03 6.07
N VAL A 68 -6.87 14.28 6.36
CA VAL A 68 -7.50 13.37 5.37
C VAL A 68 -7.97 14.09 4.09
N ALA A 69 -8.21 15.40 4.11
CA ALA A 69 -8.53 16.17 2.90
C ALA A 69 -7.37 16.23 1.88
N VAL A 70 -6.15 15.84 2.26
CA VAL A 70 -5.02 15.67 1.34
C VAL A 70 -5.28 14.55 0.32
N VAL A 71 -6.07 13.54 0.68
CA VAL A 71 -6.38 12.38 -0.18
C VAL A 71 -7.84 12.28 -0.59
N ARG A 72 -8.70 13.14 -0.05
CA ARG A 72 -10.09 13.31 -0.50
C ARG A 72 -10.14 14.53 -1.42
N GLY A 73 -10.52 14.32 -2.67
CA GLY A 73 -10.82 15.38 -3.63
C GLY A 73 -12.24 15.86 -3.42
#